data_AF-A0A969LHV5-F1
#
_entry.id   AF-A0A969LHV5-F1
#
_cell.length_a   1.000
_cell.length_b   1.000
_cell.length_c   1.000
_cell.angle_alpha   90.00
_cell.angle_beta   90.00
_cell.angle_gamma   90.00
#
_symmetry.space_group_name_H-M   'P 1'
#
loop_
_entity.id
_entity.type
_entity.pdbx_description
1 polymer ?
#
loop_
_entity_poly.entity_id
_entity_poly.type
_entity_poly.pdbx_seq_one_letter_code
_entity_poly.pdbx_strand_id
1 'polypeptide(L)'
;AKLADDVYLRQQVPAQISSSGINAVLVAPQLAVKAADSSAGKFWQPGALARFLGEAAQHLAKLHGDPSSLKSFTSMPVIIVAYSGGYLATAWSVHHGGLSKRLRGVVLFDALYGELDTFADWISTQKSAFFVSTYAGSTQARNLQLQKCSLIGKSGSARNSSRACSREALHSCPAQRTPSTRIS
;
A
#
# COMPACT_ATOMS: atom_id res chain seq x y z
N ALA A 1 -3.45 -22.05 -12.49
CA ALA A 1 -4.71 -21.32 -12.35
C ALA A 1 -4.53 -19.91 -12.90
N LYS A 2 -5.52 -19.33 -13.62
CA LYS A 2 -5.45 -17.89 -13.92
C LYS A 2 -5.65 -17.12 -12.60
N LEU A 3 -4.99 -15.97 -12.46
CA LEU A 3 -5.07 -15.16 -11.23
C LEU A 3 -6.53 -14.85 -10.82
N ALA A 4 -7.41 -14.64 -11.81
CA ALA A 4 -8.83 -14.41 -11.58
C ALA A 4 -9.53 -15.61 -10.91
N ASP A 5 -9.17 -16.84 -11.30
CA ASP A 5 -9.76 -18.06 -10.76
C ASP A 5 -9.32 -18.28 -9.31
N ASP A 6 -8.05 -17.97 -8.97
CA ASP A 6 -7.54 -18.10 -7.60
C ASP A 6 -8.19 -17.08 -6.66
N VAL A 7 -8.33 -15.83 -7.10
CA VAL A 7 -9.00 -14.76 -6.33
C VAL A 7 -10.48 -15.06 -6.10
N TYR A 8 -11.18 -15.57 -7.13
CA TYR A 8 -12.61 -15.83 -7.06
C TYR A 8 -12.94 -17.14 -6.34
N LEU A 9 -12.31 -18.26 -6.72
CA LEU A 9 -12.68 -19.59 -6.23
C LEU A 9 -11.99 -19.98 -4.93
N ARG A 10 -10.69 -19.72 -4.81
CA ARG A 10 -9.89 -20.16 -3.67
C ARG A 10 -9.89 -19.13 -2.54
N GLN A 11 -9.59 -17.89 -2.87
CA GLN A 11 -9.49 -16.82 -1.87
C GLN A 11 -10.87 -16.21 -1.54
N GLN A 12 -11.85 -16.35 -2.44
CA GLN A 12 -13.23 -15.88 -2.25
C GLN A 12 -13.33 -14.40 -1.83
N VAL A 13 -12.39 -13.57 -2.29
CA VAL A 13 -12.30 -12.15 -1.86
C VAL A 13 -13.61 -11.40 -2.10
N PRO A 14 -14.32 -11.56 -3.25
CA PRO A 14 -15.62 -10.92 -3.43
C PRO A 14 -16.66 -11.35 -2.39
N ALA A 15 -16.71 -12.64 -2.05
CA ALA A 15 -17.64 -13.17 -1.05
C ALA A 15 -17.32 -12.64 0.36
N GLN A 16 -16.04 -12.52 0.71
CA GLN A 16 -15.62 -11.91 1.97
C GLN A 16 -16.11 -10.46 2.08
N ILE A 17 -15.95 -9.66 1.02
CA ILE A 17 -16.45 -8.27 0.99
C ILE A 17 -17.98 -8.22 1.08
N SER A 18 -18.70 -9.11 0.38
CA SER A 18 -20.16 -9.18 0.49
C SER A 18 -20.60 -9.58 1.91
N SER A 19 -19.89 -10.50 2.56
CA SER A 19 -20.21 -10.96 3.92
C SER A 19 -19.87 -9.95 5.02
N SER A 20 -18.97 -8.99 4.77
CA SER A 20 -18.58 -8.02 5.80
C SER A 20 -19.63 -6.94 6.04
N GLY A 21 -20.73 -6.92 5.28
CA GLY A 21 -21.83 -5.97 5.43
C GLY A 21 -21.46 -4.53 5.08
N ILE A 22 -20.30 -4.31 4.43
CA ILE A 22 -19.83 -2.98 4.03
C ILE A 22 -20.33 -2.68 2.63
N ASN A 23 -20.82 -1.46 2.41
CA ASN A 23 -21.11 -0.95 1.08
C ASN A 23 -19.81 -0.48 0.42
N ALA A 24 -19.03 -1.42 -0.11
CA ALA A 24 -17.74 -1.16 -0.72
C ALA A 24 -17.66 -1.69 -2.15
N VAL A 25 -16.76 -1.07 -2.93
CA VAL A 25 -16.35 -1.59 -4.23
C VAL A 25 -14.92 -2.09 -4.12
N LEU A 26 -14.68 -3.31 -4.60
CA LEU A 26 -13.34 -3.85 -4.75
C LEU A 26 -12.82 -3.55 -6.16
N VAL A 27 -11.75 -2.77 -6.25
CA VAL A 27 -11.05 -2.49 -7.51
C VAL A 27 -9.66 -3.09 -7.45
N ALA A 28 -9.36 -4.02 -8.36
CA ALA A 28 -8.05 -4.66 -8.48
C ALA A 28 -7.35 -4.16 -9.75
N PRO A 29 -6.48 -3.13 -9.67
CA PRO A 29 -5.76 -2.64 -10.84
C PRO A 29 -4.77 -3.70 -11.34
N GLN A 30 -4.70 -3.86 -12.66
CA GLN A 30 -3.55 -4.51 -13.27
C GLN A 30 -2.40 -3.49 -13.34
N LEU A 31 -1.30 -3.78 -12.63
CA LEU A 31 -0.06 -2.99 -12.72
C LEU A 31 0.71 -3.34 -14.01
N ALA A 32 2.00 -2.98 -14.10
CA ALA A 32 2.77 -3.26 -15.31
C ALA A 32 2.77 -4.76 -15.64
N VAL A 33 2.26 -5.10 -16.83
CA VAL A 33 2.14 -6.49 -17.28
C VAL A 33 3.53 -7.09 -17.48
N LYS A 34 3.83 -8.21 -16.81
CA LYS A 34 5.10 -8.96 -16.91
C LYS A 34 6.35 -8.14 -16.56
N ALA A 35 6.24 -7.17 -15.67
CA ALA A 35 7.40 -6.46 -15.17
C ALA A 35 8.15 -7.34 -14.15
N ALA A 36 9.33 -7.84 -14.53
CA ALA A 36 10.16 -8.71 -13.69
C ALA A 36 10.64 -8.01 -12.40
N ASP A 37 10.65 -6.68 -12.40
CA ASP A 37 11.04 -5.81 -11.30
C ASP A 37 9.87 -5.43 -10.37
N SER A 38 8.66 -5.99 -10.59
CA SER A 38 7.44 -5.57 -9.88
C SER A 38 7.07 -4.10 -10.08
N SER A 39 7.44 -3.49 -11.21
CA SER A 39 7.11 -2.10 -11.54
C SER A 39 5.60 -1.83 -11.50
N ALA A 40 5.22 -0.69 -10.93
CA ALA A 40 3.84 -0.21 -10.95
C ALA A 40 3.45 0.44 -12.29
N GLY A 41 4.40 0.56 -13.24
CA GLY A 41 4.14 1.11 -14.58
C GLY A 41 3.64 2.55 -14.51
N LYS A 42 2.50 2.85 -15.15
CA LYS A 42 1.91 4.20 -15.14
C LYS A 42 1.58 4.71 -13.73
N PHE A 43 1.46 3.83 -12.73
CA PHE A 43 1.24 4.24 -11.34
C PHE A 43 2.44 5.00 -10.76
N TRP A 44 3.64 4.92 -11.36
CA TRP A 44 4.78 5.76 -11.00
C TRP A 44 4.65 7.22 -11.44
N GLN A 45 3.63 7.58 -12.21
CA GLN A 45 3.42 8.98 -12.54
C GLN A 45 2.70 9.69 -11.39
N PRO A 46 3.09 10.93 -11.04
CA PRO A 46 2.32 11.73 -10.10
C PRO A 46 0.83 11.83 -10.50
N GLY A 47 -0.06 11.62 -9.53
CA GLY A 47 -1.51 11.63 -9.68
C GLY A 47 -2.10 10.43 -10.43
N ALA A 48 -1.31 9.40 -10.78
CA ALA A 48 -1.80 8.28 -11.56
C ALA A 48 -2.91 7.48 -10.88
N LEU A 49 -2.80 7.24 -9.57
CA LEU A 49 -3.86 6.56 -8.81
C LEU A 49 -5.16 7.38 -8.83
N ALA A 50 -5.11 8.69 -8.62
CA ALA A 50 -6.29 9.55 -8.70
C ALA A 50 -6.95 9.51 -10.09
N ARG A 51 -6.16 9.55 -11.17
CA ARG A 51 -6.66 9.40 -12.55
C ARG A 51 -7.34 8.04 -12.75
N PHE A 52 -6.66 6.97 -12.35
CA PHE A 52 -7.19 5.61 -12.44
C PHE A 52 -8.51 5.45 -11.67
N LEU A 53 -8.61 6.00 -10.45
CA LEU A 53 -9.86 5.94 -9.67
C LEU A 53 -10.96 6.82 -10.28
N GLY A 54 -10.61 7.90 -10.97
CA GLY A 54 -11.56 8.69 -11.75
C GLY A 54 -12.15 7.89 -12.91
N GLU A 55 -11.32 7.18 -13.68
CA GLU A 55 -11.75 6.26 -14.73
C GLU A 55 -12.60 5.12 -14.16
N ALA A 56 -12.15 4.50 -13.07
CA ALA A 56 -12.88 3.44 -12.38
C ALA A 56 -14.27 3.93 -11.93
N ALA A 57 -14.37 5.13 -11.36
CA ALA A 57 -15.66 5.71 -10.94
C ALA A 57 -16.63 5.90 -12.12
N GLN A 58 -16.13 6.29 -13.30
CA GLN A 58 -16.96 6.38 -14.50
C GLN A 58 -17.47 5.01 -14.94
N HIS A 59 -16.62 3.98 -14.91
CA HIS A 59 -17.03 2.62 -15.25
C HIS A 59 -18.01 2.04 -14.23
N LEU A 60 -17.79 2.27 -12.95
CA LEU A 60 -18.68 1.82 -11.87
C LEU A 60 -20.06 2.47 -11.96
N ALA A 61 -20.13 3.78 -12.25
CA ALA A 61 -21.42 4.46 -12.43
C ALA A 61 -22.21 3.88 -13.61
N LYS A 62 -21.52 3.52 -14.72
CA LYS A 62 -22.14 2.83 -15.86
C LYS A 62 -22.64 1.44 -15.48
N LEU A 63 -21.84 0.65 -14.76
CA LEU A 63 -22.22 -0.69 -14.30
C LEU A 63 -23.38 -0.65 -13.29
N HIS A 64 -23.42 0.38 -12.44
CA HIS A 64 -24.52 0.60 -11.50
C HIS A 64 -25.83 1.01 -12.18
N GLY A 65 -25.76 1.52 -13.43
CA GLY A 65 -26.94 1.91 -14.21
C GLY A 65 -27.55 3.26 -13.83
N ASP A 66 -26.92 4.02 -12.93
CA ASP A 66 -27.37 5.34 -12.51
C ASP A 66 -26.23 6.37 -12.64
N PRO A 67 -26.31 7.33 -13.58
CA PRO A 67 -25.32 8.40 -13.72
C PRO A 67 -25.12 9.24 -12.45
N SER A 68 -26.14 9.36 -11.59
CA SER A 68 -26.06 10.13 -10.34
C SER A 68 -25.07 9.52 -9.34
N SER A 69 -24.84 8.20 -9.43
CA SER A 69 -23.88 7.46 -8.60
C SER A 69 -22.42 7.86 -8.83
N LEU A 70 -22.09 8.53 -9.93
CA LEU A 70 -20.73 9.00 -10.23
C LEU A 70 -20.18 9.89 -9.12
N LYS A 71 -21.01 10.76 -8.53
CA LYS A 71 -20.60 11.63 -7.42
C LYS A 71 -20.21 10.82 -6.18
N SER A 72 -20.92 9.74 -5.92
CA SER A 72 -20.60 8.82 -4.82
C SER A 72 -19.25 8.15 -5.09
N PHE A 73 -19.07 7.49 -6.24
CA PHE A 73 -17.81 6.80 -6.56
C PHE A 73 -16.58 7.74 -6.61
N THR A 74 -16.75 8.96 -7.12
CA THR A 74 -15.67 9.97 -7.18
C THR A 74 -15.34 10.61 -5.82
N SER A 75 -16.15 10.42 -4.79
CA SER A 75 -15.90 10.95 -3.45
C SER A 75 -15.65 9.88 -2.38
N MET A 76 -15.97 8.61 -2.67
CA MET A 76 -15.80 7.49 -1.74
C MET A 76 -14.41 7.47 -1.09
N PRO A 77 -14.32 7.16 0.22
CA PRO A 77 -13.07 6.81 0.88
C PRO A 77 -12.35 5.67 0.17
N VAL A 78 -11.03 5.73 0.15
CA VAL A 78 -10.16 4.74 -0.46
C VAL A 78 -9.34 4.06 0.63
N ILE A 79 -9.33 2.72 0.60
CA ILE A 79 -8.43 1.88 1.38
C ILE A 79 -7.56 1.14 0.37
N ILE A 80 -6.24 1.27 0.49
CA ILE A 80 -5.31 0.47 -0.32
C ILE A 80 -5.00 -0.81 0.44
N VAL A 81 -5.19 -1.94 -0.22
CA VAL A 81 -4.82 -3.26 0.31
C VAL A 81 -3.73 -3.82 -0.60
N ALA A 82 -2.60 -4.21 -0.02
CA ALA A 82 -1.47 -4.73 -0.77
C ALA A 82 -0.92 -6.01 -0.15
N TYR A 83 -0.57 -6.96 -1.01
CA TYR A 83 0.05 -8.22 -0.64
C TYR A 83 1.45 -8.31 -1.23
N SER A 84 2.40 -8.82 -0.45
CA SER A 84 3.79 -9.07 -0.87
C SER A 84 4.41 -7.87 -1.64
N GLY A 85 4.74 -8.02 -2.93
CA GLY A 85 5.37 -6.98 -3.76
C GLY A 85 4.52 -5.73 -4.01
N GLY A 86 3.25 -5.69 -3.62
CA GLY A 86 2.37 -4.53 -3.81
C GLY A 86 2.75 -3.28 -2.99
N TYR A 87 3.70 -3.39 -2.07
CA TYR A 87 4.06 -2.30 -1.17
C TYR A 87 4.70 -1.11 -1.87
N LEU A 88 5.49 -1.30 -2.93
CA LEU A 88 6.12 -0.18 -3.65
C LEU A 88 5.04 0.67 -4.34
N ALA A 89 4.10 0.02 -5.03
CA ALA A 89 2.97 0.71 -5.66
C ALA A 89 2.13 1.46 -4.61
N THR A 90 1.98 0.87 -3.43
CA THR A 90 1.27 1.49 -2.29
C THR A 90 2.03 2.69 -1.75
N ALA A 91 3.33 2.57 -1.48
CA ALA A 91 4.17 3.65 -0.96
C ALA A 91 4.19 4.85 -1.90
N TRP A 92 4.35 4.61 -3.20
CA TRP A 92 4.26 5.68 -4.19
C TRP A 92 2.87 6.30 -4.24
N SER A 93 1.82 5.49 -4.22
CA SER A 93 0.43 5.98 -4.22
C SER A 93 0.11 6.83 -2.99
N VAL A 94 0.68 6.50 -1.85
CA VAL A 94 0.54 7.24 -0.59
C VAL A 94 1.07 8.67 -0.73
N HIS A 95 2.25 8.85 -1.33
CA HIS A 95 2.88 10.18 -1.50
C HIS A 95 2.46 10.92 -2.77
N HIS A 96 2.38 10.20 -3.89
CA HIS A 96 2.23 10.76 -5.22
C HIS A 96 0.89 10.41 -5.87
N GLY A 97 0.02 9.63 -5.22
CA GLY A 97 -1.22 9.14 -5.82
C GLY A 97 -2.32 10.20 -5.99
N GLY A 98 -2.21 11.35 -5.32
CA GLY A 98 -3.12 12.49 -5.50
C GLY A 98 -4.49 12.32 -4.83
N LEU A 99 -4.61 11.49 -3.79
CA LEU A 99 -5.88 11.20 -3.12
C LEU A 99 -6.19 12.09 -1.91
N SER A 100 -5.21 12.85 -1.40
CA SER A 100 -5.39 13.76 -0.26
C SER A 100 -6.13 13.06 0.91
N LYS A 101 -7.22 13.66 1.42
CA LYS A 101 -8.03 13.11 2.52
C LYS A 101 -8.90 11.90 2.13
N ARG A 102 -8.97 11.52 0.84
CA ARG A 102 -9.74 10.35 0.39
C ARG A 102 -9.04 9.04 0.73
N LEU A 103 -7.70 9.03 0.82
CA LEU A 103 -6.98 7.84 1.29
C LEU A 103 -7.13 7.73 2.81
N ARG A 104 -7.96 6.78 3.26
CA ARG A 104 -8.35 6.60 4.67
C ARG A 104 -7.76 5.36 5.31
N GLY A 105 -7.18 4.46 4.54
CA GLY A 105 -6.60 3.25 5.06
C GLY A 105 -5.50 2.68 4.17
N VAL A 106 -4.49 2.09 4.78
CA VAL A 106 -3.53 1.20 4.13
C VAL A 106 -3.48 -0.10 4.92
N VAL A 107 -3.66 -1.23 4.22
CA VAL A 107 -3.57 -2.58 4.76
C VAL A 107 -2.49 -3.34 4.01
N LEU A 108 -1.46 -3.79 4.72
CA LEU A 108 -0.37 -4.60 4.18
C LEU A 108 -0.49 -6.04 4.66
N PHE A 109 -0.50 -6.98 3.73
CA PHE A 109 -0.45 -8.42 3.97
C PHE A 109 0.94 -8.95 3.61
N ASP A 110 1.78 -9.12 4.65
CA ASP A 110 3.19 -9.51 4.55
C ASP A 110 3.96 -8.75 3.46
N ALA A 111 3.71 -7.44 3.39
CA ALA A 111 4.15 -6.60 2.27
C ALA A 111 5.19 -5.55 2.68
N LEU A 112 5.44 -5.31 3.96
CA LEU A 112 6.34 -4.23 4.40
C LEU A 112 7.82 -4.59 4.17
N TYR A 113 8.26 -4.58 2.92
CA TYR A 113 9.65 -4.86 2.55
C TYR A 113 10.53 -3.58 2.45
N GLY A 114 9.99 -2.39 2.66
CA GLY A 114 10.74 -1.14 2.55
C GLY A 114 9.83 0.06 2.71
N GLU A 115 10.32 1.23 2.28
CA GLU A 115 9.54 2.48 2.29
C GLU A 115 9.06 2.89 3.70
N LEU A 116 9.85 2.57 4.73
CA LEU A 116 9.46 2.82 6.13
C LEU A 116 9.22 4.31 6.39
N ASP A 117 10.08 5.19 5.87
CA ASP A 117 9.93 6.65 6.01
C ASP A 117 8.63 7.12 5.36
N THR A 118 8.33 6.61 4.16
CA THR A 118 7.09 6.89 3.43
C THR A 118 5.86 6.54 4.27
N PHE A 119 5.82 5.33 4.82
CA PHE A 119 4.69 4.91 5.65
C PHE A 119 4.64 5.64 7.00
N ALA A 120 5.79 5.87 7.64
CA ALA A 120 5.87 6.61 8.90
C ALA A 120 5.39 8.06 8.74
N ASP A 121 5.81 8.75 7.68
CA ASP A 121 5.36 10.09 7.35
C ASP A 121 3.84 10.12 7.13
N TRP A 122 3.30 9.17 6.36
CA TRP A 122 1.86 9.08 6.12
C TRP A 122 1.06 8.82 7.41
N ILE A 123 1.47 7.85 8.23
CA ILE A 123 0.87 7.56 9.54
C ILE A 123 0.91 8.81 10.44
N SER A 124 2.01 9.55 10.39
CA SER A 124 2.17 10.74 11.22
C SER A 124 1.30 11.92 10.75
N THR A 125 1.02 12.04 9.46
CA THR A 125 0.29 13.17 8.86
C THR A 125 -1.20 12.92 8.75
N GLN A 126 -1.63 11.69 8.47
CA GLN A 126 -3.05 11.34 8.27
C GLN A 126 -3.70 10.79 9.55
N LYS A 127 -3.90 11.65 10.54
CA LYS A 127 -4.39 11.27 11.88
C LYS A 127 -5.78 10.61 11.91
N SER A 128 -6.61 10.85 10.89
CA SER A 128 -7.94 10.26 10.76
C SER A 128 -7.97 8.99 9.89
N ALA A 129 -6.82 8.57 9.37
CA ALA A 129 -6.65 7.33 8.62
C ALA A 129 -6.10 6.21 9.52
N PHE A 130 -6.18 4.97 9.03
CA PHE A 130 -5.61 3.82 9.72
C PHE A 130 -4.52 3.13 8.89
N PHE A 131 -3.57 2.51 9.58
CA PHE A 131 -2.55 1.68 8.97
C PHE A 131 -2.56 0.32 9.67
N VAL A 132 -2.70 -0.75 8.91
CA VAL A 132 -2.62 -2.13 9.40
C VAL A 132 -1.57 -2.85 8.58
N SER A 133 -0.67 -3.55 9.27
CA SER A 133 0.29 -4.42 8.60
C SER A 133 0.34 -5.75 9.34
N THR A 134 0.02 -6.82 8.62
CA THR A 134 0.21 -8.19 9.06
C THR A 134 1.50 -8.71 8.44
N TYR A 135 2.22 -9.57 9.13
CA TYR A 135 3.55 -9.98 8.71
C TYR A 135 3.84 -11.44 9.06
N ALA A 136 4.62 -12.08 8.19
CA ALA A 136 5.33 -13.31 8.50
C ALA A 136 6.74 -12.99 9.01
N GLY A 137 7.53 -14.01 9.35
CA GLY A 137 8.87 -13.83 9.92
C GLY A 137 9.81 -12.96 9.06
N SER A 138 9.70 -13.03 7.74
CA SER A 138 10.55 -12.29 6.80
C SER A 138 10.37 -10.76 6.85
N THR A 139 9.20 -10.26 7.24
CA THR A 139 8.92 -8.82 7.35
C THR A 139 8.75 -8.34 8.79
N GLN A 140 8.89 -9.23 9.79
CA GLN A 140 8.74 -8.92 11.21
C GLN A 140 9.64 -7.77 11.67
N ALA A 141 10.94 -7.82 11.35
CA ALA A 141 11.90 -6.80 11.78
C ALA A 141 11.50 -5.39 11.31
N ARG A 142 11.05 -5.28 10.05
CA ARG A 142 10.60 -4.01 9.45
C ARG A 142 9.31 -3.48 10.08
N ASN A 143 8.39 -4.37 10.44
CA ASN A 143 7.15 -3.98 11.14
C ASN A 143 7.44 -3.44 12.55
N LEU A 144 8.31 -4.12 13.30
CA LEU A 144 8.73 -3.66 14.63
C LEU A 144 9.45 -2.31 14.55
N GLN A 145 10.27 -2.10 13.52
CA GLN A 145 10.93 -0.84 13.28
C GLN A 145 9.92 0.28 12.97
N LEU A 146 9.00 0.07 12.04
CA LEU A 146 7.97 1.06 11.72
C LEU A 146 7.11 1.42 12.95
N GLN A 147 6.79 0.44 13.79
CA GLN A 147 6.09 0.66 15.05
C GLN A 147 6.88 1.61 15.96
N LYS A 148 8.18 1.36 16.18
CA LYS A 148 9.05 2.24 16.98
C LYS A 148 9.08 3.67 16.43
N CYS A 149 9.33 3.83 15.13
CA CYS A 149 9.37 5.15 14.47
C CYS A 149 8.05 5.92 14.63
N SER A 150 6.92 5.21 14.47
CA SER A 150 5.57 5.79 14.56
C SER A 150 5.18 6.19 15.98
N LEU A 151 5.73 5.52 17.00
CA LEU A 151 5.56 5.90 18.40
C LEU A 151 6.39 7.15 18.75
N ILE A 152 7.64 7.23 18.28
CA ILE A 152 8.53 8.38 18.51
C ILE A 152 7.98 9.65 17.84
N GLY A 153 7.42 9.54 16.63
CA GLY A 153 6.82 10.67 15.91
C GLY A 153 5.58 11.28 16.59
N LYS A 154 4.94 10.56 17.52
CA LYS A 154 3.81 11.08 18.33
C LYS A 154 4.27 11.99 19.48
N SER A 155 5.56 11.96 19.86
CA SER A 155 6.11 12.71 21.00
C SER A 155 6.68 14.10 20.66
N GLY A 156 6.52 14.60 19.43
CA GLY A 156 6.70 16.04 19.14
C GLY A 156 7.88 16.44 18.24
N SER A 157 8.09 15.76 17.10
CA SER A 157 8.74 16.36 15.91
C SER A 157 8.60 15.42 14.70
N ALA A 158 7.54 15.59 13.90
CA ALA A 158 7.27 14.74 12.74
C ALA A 158 8.39 14.75 11.68
N ARG A 159 9.17 15.84 11.59
CA ARG A 159 10.29 15.97 10.64
C ARG A 159 11.54 15.17 11.01
N ASN A 160 11.73 14.84 12.29
CA ASN A 160 12.88 14.06 12.74
C ASN A 160 12.57 12.55 12.78
N SER A 161 11.32 12.16 12.96
CA SER A 161 10.93 10.75 13.12
C SER A 161 11.04 9.92 11.84
N SER A 162 10.75 10.48 10.65
CA SER A 162 10.93 9.74 9.39
C SER A 162 12.40 9.52 9.07
N ARG A 163 13.23 10.56 9.13
CA ARG A 163 14.70 10.40 8.96
C ARG A 163 15.33 9.43 9.96
N ALA A 164 14.75 9.30 11.16
CA ALA A 164 15.20 8.34 12.16
C ALA A 164 14.95 6.88 11.72
N CYS A 165 13.84 6.60 11.01
CA CYS A 165 13.53 5.25 10.58
C CYS A 165 14.59 4.70 9.61
N SER A 166 14.98 5.48 8.61
CA SER A 166 16.12 5.15 7.73
C SER A 166 17.45 4.95 8.45
N ARG A 167 17.74 5.68 9.54
CA ARG A 167 19.02 5.55 10.28
C ARG A 167 19.08 4.28 11.12
N GLU A 168 17.97 3.87 11.73
CA GLU A 168 17.91 2.64 12.53
C GLU A 168 18.00 1.37 11.66
N ALA A 169 17.55 1.43 10.40
CA ALA A 169 17.68 0.33 9.42
C ALA A 169 19.14 0.01 9.12
N LEU A 170 20.00 1.04 9.04
CA LEU A 170 21.43 0.88 8.78
C LEU A 170 22.19 0.23 9.94
N HIS A 171 21.67 0.29 11.16
CA HIS A 171 22.29 -0.31 12.35
C HIS A 171 21.72 -1.69 12.72
N SER A 172 20.60 -2.09 12.13
CA SER A 172 19.91 -3.36 12.41
C SER A 172 20.08 -4.42 11.31
N CYS A 173 20.70 -4.09 10.17
CA CYS A 173 21.15 -5.07 9.19
C CYS A 173 22.45 -5.74 9.68
N PRO A 174 22.49 -7.06 9.97
CA PRO A 174 23.76 -7.76 10.08
C PRO A 174 24.41 -7.70 8.69
N ALA A 175 25.62 -7.13 8.62
CA ALA A 175 26.39 -7.10 7.39
C ALA A 175 26.45 -8.50 6.78
N GLN A 176 25.87 -8.67 5.59
CA GLN A 176 26.09 -9.87 4.78
C GLN A 176 27.60 -9.95 4.52
N ARG A 177 28.28 -10.88 5.20
CA ARG A 177 29.68 -11.18 4.94
C ARG A 177 29.76 -11.70 3.50
N THR A 178 30.40 -10.94 2.63
CA THR A 178 30.88 -11.44 1.35
C THR A 178 31.90 -12.55 1.61
N PRO A 179 31.82 -13.71 0.94
CA PRO A 179 32.89 -14.68 1.00
C PRO A 179 34.10 -14.10 0.26
N SER A 180 35.22 -13.95 0.96
CA SER A 180 36.50 -13.60 0.36
C SER A 180 37.00 -14.80 -0.45
N THR A 181 36.85 -14.73 -1.77
CA THR A 181 37.52 -15.64 -2.69
C THR A 181 39.01 -15.27 -2.70
N ARG A 182 39.81 -16.02 -1.94
CA ARG A 182 41.27 -15.97 -2.03
C ARG A 182 41.67 -16.88 -3.20
N ILE A 183 42.05 -16.27 -4.32
CA ILE A 183 42.71 -16.98 -5.42
C ILE A 183 44.17 -17.16 -4.99
N SER A 184 44.61 -18.43 -4.98
CA SER A 184 46.03 -18.82 -4.89
C SER A 184 46.64 -18.90 -6.28
#